data_AF-A0A6C0LMB6-F1
#
_entry.id   AF-A0A6C0LMB6-F1
#
_cell.length_a   1.000
_cell.length_b   1.000
_cell.length_c   1.000
_cell.angle_alpha   90.00
_cell.angle_beta   90.00
_cell.angle_gamma   90.00
#
_symmetry.space_group_name_H-M   'P 1'
#
loop_
_entity.id
_entity.type
_entity.pdbx_description
1 polymer ?
#
loop_
_entity_poly.entity_id
_entity_poly.type
_entity_poly.pdbx_seq_one_letter_code
_entity_poly.pdbx_strand_id
1 'polypeptide(L)'
;MSMTSNTSTMNYQIALCEIFNQNIHGFNEDSSQDMNQRILASYTFSREEFMDKNEWMPMIANMRTAYSHYSPYVKNHPSIRNYKNIVDNPDYYKLDIVQVEEMPGGEACAIIKTGGIKRFQRLWKKHLKHQRKLLQERSKPENLRQRELTGKWPTSCSK
;
A
#
# COMPACT_ATOMS: atom_id res chain seq x y z
N MET A 1 7.92 -41.66 8.36
CA MET A 1 8.34 -40.25 8.18
C MET A 1 7.35 -39.59 7.23
N SER A 2 6.34 -38.92 7.78
CA SER A 2 5.35 -38.18 6.98
C SER A 2 5.77 -36.72 6.96
N MET A 3 6.13 -36.19 5.80
CA MET A 3 6.30 -34.75 5.61
C MET A 3 4.92 -34.12 5.49
N THR A 4 4.37 -33.67 6.62
CA THR A 4 3.22 -32.77 6.60
C THR A 4 3.71 -31.41 6.12
N SER A 5 3.38 -31.05 4.89
CA SER A 5 3.48 -29.68 4.41
C SER A 5 2.57 -28.81 5.29
N ASN A 6 3.17 -28.06 6.22
CA ASN A 6 2.50 -26.95 6.88
C ASN A 6 2.19 -25.90 5.80
N THR A 7 1.01 -25.99 5.20
CA THR A 7 0.43 -24.83 4.52
C THR A 7 0.02 -23.84 5.59
N SER A 8 1.00 -23.08 6.10
CA SER A 8 0.74 -21.90 6.91
C SER A 8 -0.22 -21.02 6.11
N THR A 9 -1.46 -20.90 6.57
CA THR A 9 -2.42 -19.97 5.99
C THR A 9 -1.78 -18.59 6.03
N MET A 10 -1.52 -18.02 4.85
CA MET A 10 -0.86 -16.71 4.74
C MET A 10 -1.75 -15.66 5.39
N ASN A 11 -1.36 -15.23 6.60
CA ASN A 11 -2.10 -14.23 7.35
C ASN A 11 -1.65 -12.84 6.90
N TYR A 12 -2.54 -12.14 6.18
CA TYR A 12 -2.30 -10.76 5.76
C TYR A 12 -2.81 -9.79 6.83
N GLN A 13 -2.03 -8.75 7.10
CA GLN A 13 -2.34 -7.72 8.09
C GLN A 13 -2.29 -6.34 7.45
N ILE A 14 -2.99 -5.37 8.05
CA ILE A 14 -2.81 -3.96 7.72
C ILE A 14 -1.72 -3.43 8.63
N ALA A 15 -0.69 -2.82 8.06
CA ALA A 15 0.43 -2.30 8.82
C ALA A 15 0.83 -0.90 8.38
N LEU A 16 1.31 -0.11 9.34
CA LEU A 16 2.13 1.06 9.08
C LEU A 16 3.55 0.56 8.82
N CYS A 17 4.06 0.85 7.63
CA CYS A 17 5.33 0.33 7.18
C CYS A 17 6.38 1.44 7.07
N GLU A 18 7.63 1.12 7.35
CA GLU A 18 8.76 2.01 7.11
C GLU A 18 9.98 1.24 6.60
N ILE A 19 10.81 1.89 5.81
CA ILE A 19 12.10 1.37 5.39
C ILE A 19 13.01 1.30 6.61
N PHE A 20 13.58 0.13 6.89
CA PHE A 20 14.55 -0.01 7.96
C PHE A 20 15.77 0.87 7.71
N ASN A 21 16.23 1.62 8.72
CA ASN A 21 17.48 2.35 8.68
C ASN A 21 18.25 2.09 9.98
N GLN A 22 19.44 1.49 9.88
CA GLN A 22 20.29 1.19 11.04
C GLN A 22 20.61 2.41 11.93
N ASN A 23 20.64 3.62 11.35
CA ASN A 23 20.93 4.85 12.09
C ASN A 23 19.75 5.31 12.96
N ILE A 24 18.55 4.78 12.70
CA ILE A 24 17.30 5.13 13.38
C ILE A 24 16.86 3.98 14.29
N HIS A 25 16.85 2.75 13.77
CA HIS A 25 16.31 1.58 14.47
C HIS A 25 17.35 0.80 15.27
N GLY A 26 18.64 1.11 15.10
CA GLY A 26 19.73 0.31 15.62
C GLY A 26 20.01 -0.92 14.75
N PHE A 27 21.24 -1.42 14.82
CA PHE A 27 21.69 -2.63 14.13
C PHE A 27 22.84 -3.21 14.94
N ASN A 28 22.74 -4.46 15.37
CA ASN A 28 23.72 -5.11 16.23
C ASN A 28 24.08 -6.51 15.70
N GLU A 29 24.85 -7.28 16.49
CA GLU A 29 25.32 -8.62 16.11
C GLU A 29 24.18 -9.64 15.95
N ASP A 30 23.04 -9.40 16.59
CA ASP A 30 21.85 -10.26 16.52
C ASP A 30 20.96 -9.92 15.30
N SER A 31 21.15 -8.74 14.70
CA SER A 31 20.40 -8.31 13.53
C SER A 31 20.77 -9.13 12.29
N SER A 32 19.77 -9.40 11.45
CA SER A 32 20.00 -10.04 10.16
C SER A 32 20.80 -9.13 9.21
N GLN A 33 21.75 -9.69 8.46
CA GLN A 33 22.67 -8.91 7.62
C GLN A 33 21.98 -8.10 6.51
N ASP A 34 20.78 -8.51 6.11
CA ASP A 34 20.01 -7.88 5.04
C ASP A 34 18.97 -6.85 5.54
N MET A 35 18.97 -6.48 6.83
CA MET A 35 17.97 -5.56 7.39
C MET A 35 17.88 -4.22 6.66
N ASN A 36 19.00 -3.63 6.23
CA ASN A 36 19.01 -2.39 5.42
C ASN A 36 18.37 -2.53 4.02
N GLN A 37 17.92 -3.72 3.63
CA GLN A 37 17.17 -3.95 2.38
C GLN A 37 15.69 -4.25 2.64
N ARG A 38 15.28 -4.25 3.91
CA ARG A 38 13.94 -4.66 4.35
C ARG A 38 13.06 -3.47 4.72
N ILE A 39 11.77 -3.75 4.76
CA ILE A 39 10.73 -2.83 5.24
C ILE A 39 10.25 -3.41 6.56
N LEU A 40 10.11 -2.57 7.59
CA LEU A 40 9.52 -2.94 8.86
C LEU A 40 8.00 -2.83 8.81
N ALA A 41 7.34 -3.73 9.52
CA ALA A 41 5.97 -3.55 9.98
C ALA A 41 6.01 -2.83 11.34
N SER A 42 6.25 -1.51 11.33
CA SER A 42 6.40 -0.69 12.54
C SER A 42 5.23 -0.82 13.50
N TYR A 43 4.03 -0.97 12.93
CA TYR A 43 2.82 -1.28 13.69
C TYR A 43 1.84 -2.06 12.83
N THR A 44 1.32 -3.17 13.35
CA THR A 44 0.23 -3.94 12.75
C THR A 44 -1.07 -3.62 13.47
N PHE A 45 -2.13 -3.33 12.73
CA PHE A 45 -3.43 -3.02 13.31
C PHE A 45 -4.31 -4.27 13.36
N SER A 46 -4.86 -4.56 14.53
CA SER A 46 -6.03 -5.42 14.64
C SER A 46 -7.23 -4.78 13.93
N ARG A 47 -8.26 -5.59 13.69
CA ARG A 47 -9.48 -5.12 13.05
C ARG A 47 -10.13 -3.97 13.83
N GLU A 48 -10.18 -4.07 15.16
CA GLU A 48 -10.82 -3.06 16.03
C GLU A 48 -10.05 -1.73 16.01
N GLU A 49 -8.72 -1.79 16.15
CA GLU A 49 -7.85 -0.61 16.09
C GLU A 49 -7.96 0.11 14.74
N PHE A 50 -8.05 -0.66 13.65
CA PHE A 50 -8.19 -0.10 12.30
C PHE A 50 -9.59 0.46 12.02
N MET A 51 -10.64 -0.32 12.26
CA MET A 51 -12.01 -0.01 11.82
C MET A 51 -12.75 0.87 12.82
N ASP A 52 -12.69 0.54 14.10
CA ASP A 52 -13.59 1.12 15.12
C ASP A 52 -12.92 2.33 15.79
N LYS A 53 -11.62 2.22 16.10
CA LYS A 53 -10.87 3.26 16.81
C LYS A 53 -10.11 4.22 15.92
N ASN A 54 -9.91 3.87 14.63
CA ASN A 54 -9.11 4.65 13.68
C ASN A 54 -7.70 5.00 14.19
N GLU A 55 -7.06 4.10 14.95
CA GLU A 55 -5.74 4.35 15.59
C GLU A 55 -4.62 4.60 14.57
N TRP A 56 -4.83 4.18 13.33
CA TRP A 56 -3.91 4.42 12.23
C TRP A 56 -3.69 5.91 11.94
N MET A 57 -4.69 6.77 12.18
CA MET A 57 -4.58 8.22 11.96
C MET A 57 -3.55 8.87 12.90
N PRO A 58 -3.69 8.77 14.24
CA PRO A 58 -2.68 9.30 15.14
C PRO A 58 -1.33 8.60 14.99
N MET A 59 -1.30 7.29 14.66
CA MET A 59 -0.03 6.59 14.45
C MET A 59 0.77 7.16 13.27
N ILE A 60 0.10 7.43 12.14
CA ILE A 60 0.74 8.09 10.98
C ILE A 60 1.22 9.51 11.36
N ALA A 61 0.40 10.28 12.08
CA ALA A 61 0.76 11.63 12.50
C ALA A 61 1.97 11.64 13.44
N ASN A 62 2.03 10.70 14.37
CA ASN A 62 3.15 10.52 15.30
C ASN A 62 4.42 10.13 14.55
N MET A 63 4.34 9.17 13.61
CA MET A 63 5.50 8.75 12.83
C MET A 63 6.05 9.90 11.96
N ARG A 64 5.17 10.67 11.31
CA ARG A 64 5.55 11.90 10.58
C ARG A 64 6.27 12.90 11.49
N THR A 65 5.73 13.11 12.67
CA THR A 65 6.30 14.04 13.66
C THR A 65 7.64 13.54 14.19
N ALA A 66 7.78 12.25 14.49
CA ALA A 66 9.06 11.68 14.92
C ALA A 66 10.15 11.90 13.87
N TYR A 67 9.83 11.63 12.61
CA TYR A 67 10.79 11.79 11.52
C TYR A 67 11.11 13.23 11.15
N SER A 68 10.23 14.19 11.40
CA SER A 68 10.54 15.61 11.16
C SER A 68 11.61 16.13 12.13
N HIS A 69 11.71 15.54 13.33
CA HIS A 69 12.70 15.91 14.34
C HIS A 69 14.08 15.26 14.13
N TYR A 70 14.20 14.22 13.29
CA TYR A 70 15.52 13.65 13.00
C TYR A 70 16.39 14.61 12.20
N SER A 71 17.66 14.73 12.63
CA SER A 71 18.65 15.52 11.89
C SER A 71 18.91 14.91 10.51
N PRO A 72 19.31 15.73 9.52
CA PRO A 72 19.64 15.23 8.18
C PRO A 72 20.71 14.14 8.17
N TYR A 73 21.64 14.15 9.14
CA TYR A 73 22.71 13.16 9.24
C TYR A 73 22.20 11.76 9.58
N VAL A 74 21.19 11.67 10.45
CA VAL A 74 20.54 10.41 10.83
C VAL A 74 19.71 9.85 9.67
N LYS A 75 19.18 10.71 8.80
CA LYS A 75 18.46 10.34 7.57
C LYS A 75 19.39 9.90 6.41
N ASN A 76 20.63 9.56 6.71
CA ASN A 76 21.47 8.81 5.78
C ASN A 76 21.13 7.32 5.87
N HIS A 77 21.16 6.61 4.74
CA HIS A 77 20.84 5.20 4.68
C HIS A 77 21.93 4.45 3.90
N PRO A 78 22.41 3.27 4.36
CA PRO A 78 23.52 2.55 3.71
C PRO A 78 23.30 2.25 2.23
N SER A 79 22.10 1.78 1.87
CA SER A 79 21.79 1.30 0.51
C SER A 79 20.91 2.23 -0.34
N ILE A 80 20.26 3.24 0.26
CA ILE A 80 19.19 4.03 -0.39
C ILE A 80 19.64 5.49 -0.45
N ARG A 81 20.19 5.89 -1.59
CA ARG A 81 20.84 7.20 -1.79
C ARG A 81 19.89 8.39 -1.55
N ASN A 82 18.61 8.25 -1.86
CA ASN A 82 17.60 9.29 -1.72
C ASN A 82 16.68 9.08 -0.50
N TYR A 83 17.11 8.32 0.52
CA TYR A 83 16.29 7.99 1.68
C TYR A 83 15.67 9.22 2.35
N LYS A 84 16.46 10.27 2.56
CA LYS A 84 15.97 11.55 3.09
C LYS A 84 14.75 12.08 2.33
N ASN A 85 14.83 12.12 1.00
CA ASN A 85 13.73 12.61 0.17
C ASN A 85 12.49 11.70 0.23
N ILE A 86 12.70 10.39 0.47
CA ILE A 86 11.60 9.44 0.66
C ILE A 86 10.88 9.74 1.97
N VAL A 87 11.62 9.84 3.09
CA VAL A 87 11.01 10.05 4.41
C VAL A 87 10.51 11.49 4.63
N ASP A 88 11.07 12.47 3.93
CA ASP A 88 10.57 13.85 3.98
C ASP A 88 9.27 14.04 3.18
N ASN A 89 8.87 13.05 2.36
CA ASN A 89 7.60 13.09 1.64
C ASN A 89 6.42 12.75 2.58
N PRO A 90 5.41 13.63 2.73
CA PRO A 90 4.23 13.35 3.55
C PRO A 90 3.46 12.07 3.16
N ASP A 91 3.48 11.71 1.87
CA ASP A 91 2.81 10.53 1.32
C ASP A 91 3.55 9.20 1.58
N TYR A 92 4.76 9.26 2.14
CA TYR A 92 5.53 8.06 2.52
C TYR A 92 4.84 7.27 3.63
N TYR A 93 4.37 7.98 4.67
CA TYR A 93 3.68 7.43 5.82
C TYR A 93 2.27 7.01 5.44
N LYS A 94 2.10 5.72 5.17
CA LYS A 94 0.86 5.13 4.69
C LYS A 94 0.69 3.71 5.22
N LEU A 95 -0.53 3.23 5.13
CA LEU A 95 -0.85 1.85 5.42
C LEU A 95 -0.68 0.98 4.18
N ASP A 96 -0.19 -0.22 4.41
CA ASP A 96 -0.11 -1.26 3.40
C ASP A 96 -0.66 -2.59 3.95
N ILE A 97 -1.21 -3.41 3.06
CA ILE A 97 -1.53 -4.80 3.36
C ILE A 97 -0.24 -5.59 3.20
N VAL A 98 0.16 -6.27 4.25
CA VAL A 98 1.46 -6.95 4.35
C VAL A 98 1.30 -8.39 4.77
N GLN A 99 2.27 -9.20 4.37
CA GLN A 99 2.61 -10.42 5.06
C GLN A 99 3.78 -10.09 6.00
N VAL A 100 3.64 -10.41 7.29
CA VAL A 100 4.69 -10.16 8.29
C VAL A 100 5.61 -11.37 8.38
N GLU A 101 6.92 -11.11 8.41
CA GLU A 101 7.98 -12.08 8.62
C GLU A 101 8.79 -11.64 9.84
N GLU A 102 8.89 -12.50 10.85
CA GLU A 102 9.71 -12.25 12.04
C GLU A 102 11.17 -12.63 11.73
N MET A 103 12.08 -11.69 11.98
CA MET A 103 13.51 -11.88 11.75
C MET A 103 14.17 -12.51 12.98
N PRO A 104 15.31 -13.20 12.82
CA PRO A 104 16.09 -13.75 13.93
C PRO A 104 16.41 -12.77 15.07
N GLY A 105 16.59 -11.48 14.76
CA GLY A 105 16.85 -10.42 15.75
C GLY A 105 15.60 -9.90 16.46
N GLY A 106 14.42 -10.48 16.18
CA GLY A 106 13.13 -10.08 16.75
C GLY A 106 12.43 -8.96 15.98
N GLU A 107 13.01 -8.46 14.88
CA GLU A 107 12.38 -7.43 14.07
C GLU A 107 11.22 -7.99 13.24
N ALA A 108 10.09 -7.26 13.17
CA ALA A 108 8.97 -7.60 12.30
C ALA A 108 9.14 -6.95 10.92
N CYS A 109 9.46 -7.74 9.91
CA CYS A 109 9.59 -7.30 8.52
C CYS A 109 8.28 -7.43 7.74
N ALA A 110 8.04 -6.49 6.83
CA ALA A 110 6.85 -6.39 6.02
C ALA A 110 7.13 -6.75 4.55
N ILE A 111 6.40 -7.72 4.02
CA ILE A 111 6.32 -7.99 2.59
C ILE A 111 5.04 -7.34 2.05
N ILE A 112 5.18 -6.21 1.36
CA ILE A 112 4.04 -5.42 0.84
C ILE A 112 3.27 -6.18 -0.25
N LYS A 113 1.96 -6.35 -0.06
CA LYS A 113 1.03 -6.99 -1.02
C LYS A 113 0.02 -6.02 -1.65
N THR A 114 -0.05 -4.78 -1.16
CA THR A 114 -0.98 -3.74 -1.67
C THR A 114 -0.83 -3.46 -3.17
N GLY A 115 0.35 -3.69 -3.75
CA GLY A 115 0.65 -3.37 -5.16
C GLY A 115 -0.31 -4.01 -6.17
N GLY A 116 -0.68 -5.28 -5.95
CA GLY A 116 -1.64 -5.99 -6.81
C GLY A 116 -3.03 -5.35 -6.78
N ILE A 117 -3.51 -5.01 -5.58
CA ILE A 117 -4.80 -4.37 -5.36
C ILE A 117 -4.83 -2.99 -6.03
N LYS A 118 -3.77 -2.17 -5.87
CA LYS A 118 -3.68 -0.85 -6.52
C LYS A 118 -3.75 -0.96 -8.05
N ARG A 119 -3.13 -1.98 -8.65
CA ARG A 119 -3.21 -2.22 -10.10
C ARG A 119 -4.63 -2.57 -10.53
N PHE A 120 -5.28 -3.49 -9.81
CA PHE A 120 -6.68 -3.85 -10.06
C PHE A 120 -7.62 -2.63 -9.93
N GLN A 121 -7.51 -1.89 -8.82
CA GLN A 121 -8.32 -0.69 -8.56
C GLN A 121 -8.18 0.35 -9.69
N ARG A 122 -6.97 0.56 -10.21
CA ARG A 122 -6.74 1.50 -11.33
C ARG A 122 -7.43 1.05 -12.62
N LEU A 123 -7.35 -0.25 -12.95
CA LEU A 123 -8.05 -0.81 -14.12
C LEU A 123 -9.57 -0.69 -13.96
N TRP A 124 -10.08 -1.02 -12.77
CA TRP A 124 -11.49 -0.91 -12.44
C TRP A 124 -12.00 0.53 -12.54
N LYS A 125 -11.29 1.50 -11.94
CA LYS A 125 -11.63 2.93 -12.04
C LYS A 125 -11.62 3.42 -13.49
N LYS A 126 -10.68 2.97 -14.32
CA LYS A 126 -10.65 3.27 -15.76
C LYS A 126 -11.89 2.72 -16.47
N HIS A 127 -12.25 1.46 -16.20
CA HIS A 127 -13.44 0.83 -16.76
C HIS A 127 -14.72 1.59 -16.33
N LEU A 128 -14.89 1.89 -15.05
CA LEU A 128 -16.03 2.65 -14.54
C LEU A 128 -16.13 4.04 -15.17
N LYS A 129 -15.00 4.74 -15.34
CA LYS A 129 -14.97 6.05 -16.01
C LYS A 129 -15.46 5.94 -17.46
N HIS A 130 -15.05 4.88 -18.17
CA HIS A 130 -15.52 4.59 -19.52
C HIS A 130 -17.03 4.31 -19.54
N GLN A 131 -17.52 3.45 -18.65
CA GLN A 131 -18.95 3.13 -18.54
C GLN A 131 -19.81 4.37 -18.25
N ARG A 132 -19.36 5.25 -17.34
CA ARG A 132 -20.06 6.52 -17.07
C ARG A 132 -20.14 7.42 -18.30
N LYS A 133 -19.05 7.50 -19.08
CA LYS A 133 -19.05 8.28 -20.33
C LYS A 133 -20.03 7.68 -21.34
N LEU A 134 -20.07 6.36 -21.49
CA LEU A 134 -21.04 5.71 -22.38
C LEU A 134 -22.47 5.97 -21.94
N LEU A 135 -22.77 5.85 -20.65
CA LEU A 135 -24.10 6.13 -20.12
C LEU A 135 -24.52 7.57 -20.40
N GLN A 136 -23.61 8.53 -20.19
CA GLN A 136 -23.85 9.94 -20.50
C GLN A 136 -24.11 10.18 -22.00
N GLU A 137 -23.37 9.51 -22.89
CA GLU A 137 -23.63 9.59 -24.33
C GLU A 137 -24.97 8.94 -24.70
N ARG A 138 -25.27 7.79 -24.11
CA ARG A 138 -26.52 7.05 -24.35
C ARG A 138 -27.75 7.77 -23.81
N SER A 139 -27.60 8.65 -22.82
CA SER A 139 -28.70 9.47 -22.31
C SER A 139 -29.02 10.69 -23.19
N LYS A 140 -28.24 10.97 -24.25
CA LYS A 140 -28.53 12.08 -25.16
C LYS A 140 -29.76 11.76 -26.04
N PRO A 141 -30.72 12.70 -26.20
CA PRO A 141 -31.93 12.45 -26.98
C PRO A 141 -31.67 11.98 -28.42
N GLU A 142 -30.67 12.52 -29.11
CA GLU A 142 -30.34 12.09 -30.47
C GLU A 142 -29.90 10.62 -30.54
N ASN A 143 -29.12 10.17 -29.56
CA ASN A 143 -28.60 8.81 -29.51
C ASN A 143 -29.70 7.81 -29.11
N LEU A 144 -30.62 8.21 -28.23
CA LEU A 144 -31.82 7.44 -27.90
C LEU A 144 -32.71 7.26 -29.13
N ARG A 145 -33.01 8.34 -29.85
CA ARG A 145 -33.82 8.29 -31.07
C ARG A 145 -33.20 7.38 -32.13
N GLN A 146 -31.88 7.46 -32.33
CA GLN A 146 -31.19 6.55 -33.26
C GLN A 146 -31.32 5.08 -32.81
N ARG A 147 -31.19 4.81 -31.51
CA ARG A 147 -31.35 3.46 -30.96
C ARG A 147 -32.76 2.93 -31.16
N GLU A 148 -33.78 3.76 -31.02
CA GLU A 148 -35.18 3.42 -31.30
C GLU A 148 -35.41 3.09 -32.78
N LEU A 149 -34.89 3.92 -33.69
CA LEU A 149 -35.07 3.75 -35.14
C LEU A 149 -34.31 2.55 -35.72
N THR A 150 -33.09 2.30 -35.25
CA THR A 150 -32.15 1.35 -35.87
C THR A 150 -31.90 0.09 -35.04
N GLY A 151 -32.37 0.06 -33.79
CA GLY A 151 -32.06 -1.01 -32.84
C GLY A 151 -30.58 -1.09 -32.45
N LYS A 152 -29.75 -0.07 -32.75
CA LYS A 152 -28.31 -0.01 -32.48
C LYS A 152 -27.90 1.34 -31.88
N TRP A 153 -26.93 1.33 -30.95
CA TRP A 153 -26.34 2.57 -30.47
C TRP A 153 -25.43 3.20 -31.54
N PRO A 154 -25.34 4.53 -31.63
CA PRO A 154 -24.35 5.18 -32.49
C PRO A 154 -22.92 4.76 -32.18
N THR A 155 -22.03 4.89 -33.16
CA THR A 155 -20.61 4.52 -33.03
C THR A 155 -19.90 5.25 -31.89
N SER A 156 -20.34 6.47 -31.56
CA SER A 156 -19.86 7.25 -30.42
C SER A 156 -20.10 6.58 -29.05
N CYS A 157 -21.09 5.67 -28.93
CA CYS A 157 -21.47 5.03 -27.67
C CYS A 157 -21.79 3.53 -27.78
N SER A 158 -21.23 2.86 -28.79
CA SER A 158 -21.52 1.45 -29.10
C SER A 158 -20.74 0.42 -28.28
N LYS A 159 -19.69 0.81 -27.54
CA LYS A 159 -18.83 -0.11 -26.77
C LYS A 159 -18.48 0.40 -25.39
#